data_AF-A0A1G4S6I3-F1
#
_entry.id   AF-A0A1G4S6I3-F1
#
_cell.length_a   1.000
_cell.length_b   1.000
_cell.length_c   1.000
_cell.angle_alpha   90.00
_cell.angle_beta   90.00
_cell.angle_gamma   90.00
#
_symmetry.space_group_name_H-M   'P 1'
#
loop_
_entity.id
_entity.type
_entity.pdbx_description
1 polymer ?
#
loop_
_entity_poly.entity_id
_entity_poly.type
_entity_poly.pdbx_seq_one_letter_code
_entity_poly.pdbx_strand_id
1 'polypeptide(L)'
;MANNARVLWGTVDPDGSIVSGMGYKVDKGGKGLYTVIFDESYSFVPGVSTTQIYYNNGNGGDTRDNSALVFVKNDRFRVKTGNDNGDASDRGFSFVVAGV
;
A
#
# COMPACT_ATOMS: atom_id res chain seq x y z
N MET A 1 20.93 -23.23 -1.46
CA MET A 1 20.95 -21.81 -0.99
C MET A 1 19.73 -21.63 -0.10
N ALA A 2 19.87 -21.09 1.10
CA ALA A 2 18.72 -20.82 1.96
C ALA A 2 17.88 -19.70 1.32
N ASN A 3 16.58 -19.92 1.17
CA ASN A 3 15.65 -18.91 0.68
C ASN A 3 15.35 -17.94 1.84
N ASN A 4 16.09 -16.82 1.93
CA ASN A 4 15.86 -15.76 2.91
C ASN A 4 14.69 -14.85 2.50
N ALA A 5 13.54 -15.46 2.20
CA ALA A 5 12.34 -14.70 1.91
C ALA A 5 11.90 -13.92 3.16
N ARG A 6 11.68 -12.61 3.00
CA ARG A 6 11.17 -11.72 4.05
C ARG A 6 9.80 -11.17 3.68
N VAL A 7 8.95 -11.03 4.67
CA VAL A 7 7.61 -10.44 4.53
C VAL A 7 7.58 -9.11 5.25
N LEU A 8 7.13 -8.07 4.54
CA LEU A 8 6.81 -6.76 5.09
C LEU A 8 5.29 -6.56 4.95
N TRP A 9 4.66 -5.90 5.89
CA TRP A 9 3.24 -5.60 5.85
C TRP A 9 2.95 -4.30 6.57
N GLY A 10 1.80 -3.72 6.31
CA GLY A 10 1.39 -2.51 7.00
C GLY A 10 -0.01 -2.04 6.66
N THR A 11 -0.48 -1.10 7.46
CA THR A 11 -1.71 -0.34 7.24
C THR A 11 -1.39 1.14 7.29
N VAL A 12 -1.88 1.86 6.29
CA VAL A 12 -1.67 3.30 6.09
C VAL A 12 -3.02 3.99 6.11
N ASP A 13 -3.11 5.10 6.84
CA ASP A 13 -4.32 5.92 6.94
C ASP A 13 -4.44 6.91 5.77
N PRO A 14 -5.62 7.52 5.55
CA PRO A 14 -5.85 8.44 4.44
C PRO A 14 -4.89 9.64 4.39
N ASP A 15 -4.36 10.07 5.53
CA ASP A 15 -3.38 11.17 5.60
C ASP A 15 -1.93 10.72 5.30
N GLY A 16 -1.70 9.42 5.12
CA GLY A 16 -0.40 8.82 4.88
C GLY A 16 0.33 8.39 6.16
N SER A 17 -0.29 8.55 7.32
CA SER A 17 0.27 8.05 8.58
C SER A 17 0.26 6.51 8.64
N ILE A 18 1.24 5.95 9.35
CA ILE A 18 1.36 4.51 9.55
C ILE A 18 0.53 4.13 10.76
N VAL A 19 -0.49 3.28 10.55
CA VAL A 19 -1.32 2.73 11.62
C VAL A 19 -0.65 1.50 12.24
N SER A 20 -0.07 0.65 11.40
CA SER A 20 0.58 -0.59 11.83
C SER A 20 1.64 -1.08 10.85
N GLY A 21 2.51 -1.96 11.35
CA GLY A 21 3.71 -2.41 10.64
C GLY A 21 4.90 -1.48 10.89
N MET A 22 6.08 -1.93 10.47
CA MET A 22 7.36 -1.22 10.60
C MET A 22 8.33 -1.67 9.49
N GLY A 23 9.46 -0.99 9.33
CA GLY A 23 10.43 -1.30 8.28
C GLY A 23 10.17 -0.58 6.95
N TYR A 24 9.36 0.48 7.00
CA TYR A 24 9.04 1.31 5.84
C TYR A 24 8.62 2.73 6.28
N LYS A 25 8.60 3.63 5.29
CA LYS A 25 8.07 4.99 5.38
C LYS A 25 7.02 5.20 4.29
N VAL A 26 6.15 6.19 4.50
CA VAL A 26 5.12 6.57 3.52
C VAL A 26 5.37 8.00 3.06
N ASP A 27 5.42 8.20 1.75
CA ASP A 27 5.41 9.51 1.10
C ASP A 27 4.07 9.70 0.36
N LYS A 28 3.27 10.66 0.85
CA LYS A 28 2.00 11.05 0.24
C LYS A 28 2.24 12.09 -0.86
N GLY A 29 2.41 11.60 -2.09
CA GLY A 29 2.74 12.42 -3.26
C GLY A 29 1.57 13.22 -3.86
N GLY A 30 0.37 13.11 -3.28
CA GLY A 30 -0.83 13.82 -3.72
C GLY A 30 -2.11 13.12 -3.26
N LYS A 31 -3.26 13.64 -3.71
CA LYS A 31 -4.57 13.06 -3.41
C LYS A 31 -4.62 11.61 -3.89
N GLY A 32 -4.87 10.68 -2.96
CA GLY A 32 -4.95 9.26 -3.20
C GLY A 32 -3.66 8.62 -3.72
N LEU A 33 -2.49 9.24 -3.59
CA LEU A 33 -1.22 8.72 -4.10
C LEU A 33 -0.21 8.56 -2.97
N TYR A 34 0.18 7.31 -2.72
CA TYR A 34 1.08 6.95 -1.62
C TYR A 34 2.23 6.11 -2.13
N THR A 35 3.45 6.46 -1.73
CA THR A 35 4.66 5.67 -1.99
C THR A 35 5.12 5.06 -0.69
N VAL A 36 5.15 3.74 -0.62
CA VAL A 36 5.71 3.01 0.52
C VAL A 36 7.15 2.68 0.19
N ILE A 37 8.07 3.22 0.98
CA ILE A 37 9.53 3.10 0.80
C ILE A 37 10.06 2.19 1.89
N PHE A 38 10.73 1.10 1.51
CA PHE A 38 11.26 0.14 2.46
C PHE A 38 12.53 0.67 3.12
N ASP A 39 12.71 0.46 4.43
CA ASP A 39 13.92 0.89 5.14
C ASP A 39 15.15 0.10 4.67
N GLU A 40 14.94 -1.17 4.30
CA GLU A 40 15.91 -2.02 3.62
C GLU A 40 15.31 -2.49 2.30
N SER A 41 16.06 -2.43 1.20
CA SER A 41 15.58 -2.88 -0.12
C SER A 41 15.62 -4.41 -0.25
N TYR A 42 14.72 -4.96 -1.05
CA TYR A 42 14.82 -6.35 -1.50
C TYR A 42 15.94 -6.50 -2.53
N SER A 43 16.49 -7.71 -2.65
CA SER A 43 17.48 -8.06 -3.67
C SER A 43 16.87 -8.10 -5.07
N PHE A 44 15.59 -8.47 -5.16
CA PHE A 44 14.79 -8.48 -6.40
C PHE A 44 13.49 -7.70 -6.22
N VAL A 45 12.77 -7.42 -7.32
CA VAL A 45 11.43 -6.80 -7.24
C VAL A 45 10.49 -7.78 -6.51
N PRO A 46 9.93 -7.42 -5.34
CA PRO A 46 9.08 -8.32 -4.57
C PRO A 46 7.66 -8.40 -5.15
N GLY A 47 6.89 -9.38 -4.69
CA GLY A 47 5.43 -9.38 -4.88
C GLY A 47 4.77 -8.43 -3.87
N VAL A 48 3.77 -7.67 -4.32
CA VAL A 48 2.98 -6.77 -3.47
C VAL A 48 1.50 -7.02 -3.69
N SER A 49 0.73 -7.06 -2.61
CA SER A 49 -0.73 -6.99 -2.65
C SER A 49 -1.21 -5.83 -1.79
N THR A 50 -2.21 -5.10 -2.26
CA THR A 50 -2.80 -3.94 -1.57
C THR A 50 -4.30 -4.05 -1.59
N THR A 51 -4.95 -3.67 -0.49
CA THR A 51 -6.41 -3.58 -0.39
C THR A 51 -6.80 -2.26 0.26
N GLN A 52 -7.69 -1.51 -0.38
CA GLN A 52 -8.26 -0.31 0.24
C GLN A 52 -9.13 -0.69 1.44
N ILE A 53 -9.02 0.09 2.51
CA ILE A 53 -9.85 -0.05 3.72
C ILE A 53 -11.00 0.95 3.61
N TYR A 54 -12.23 0.45 3.55
CA TYR A 54 -13.42 1.29 3.59
C TYR A 54 -13.72 1.68 5.05
N TYR A 55 -13.77 3.00 5.30
CA TYR A 55 -13.80 3.54 6.67
C TYR A 55 -15.15 3.43 7.38
N ASN A 56 -16.22 3.12 6.66
CA ASN A 56 -17.55 3.09 7.23
C ASN A 56 -17.99 1.63 7.42
N ASN A 57 -18.16 1.20 8.67
CA ASN A 57 -18.67 -0.12 9.09
C ASN A 57 -20.13 -0.39 8.65
N GLY A 58 -20.64 0.33 7.64
CA GLY A 58 -21.98 0.22 7.09
C GLY A 58 -22.09 -0.86 6.00
N ASN A 59 -22.91 -0.60 4.97
CA ASN A 59 -23.30 -1.55 3.92
C ASN A 59 -22.17 -2.02 2.96
N GLY A 60 -20.90 -1.86 3.34
CA GLY A 60 -19.73 -2.06 2.48
C GLY A 60 -19.34 -0.81 1.67
N GLY A 61 -18.18 -0.89 1.03
CA GLY A 61 -17.71 0.11 0.04
C GLY A 61 -18.21 -0.20 -1.37
N ASP A 62 -18.15 0.78 -2.27
CA ASP A 62 -18.39 0.54 -3.70
C ASP A 62 -17.22 -0.26 -4.27
N THR A 63 -17.43 -1.19 -5.19
CA THR A 63 -16.28 -1.93 -5.78
C THR A 63 -15.31 -1.04 -6.57
N ARG A 64 -15.71 0.19 -6.90
CA ARG A 64 -14.86 1.23 -7.49
C ARG A 64 -13.96 1.90 -6.45
N ASP A 65 -14.30 1.84 -5.17
CA ASP A 65 -13.41 2.15 -4.05
C ASP A 65 -12.25 1.14 -4.06
N ASN A 66 -11.06 1.55 -4.50
CA ASN A 66 -10.00 0.59 -4.81
C ASN A 66 -8.60 1.15 -4.53
N SER A 67 -7.66 0.24 -4.23
CA SER A 67 -6.22 0.48 -4.21
C SER A 67 -5.58 -0.14 -5.46
N ALA A 68 -5.14 0.69 -6.40
CA ALA A 68 -4.44 0.24 -7.58
C ALA A 68 -2.93 0.36 -7.39
N LEU A 69 -2.20 -0.76 -7.50
CA LEU A 69 -0.74 -0.73 -7.60
C LEU A 69 -0.31 -0.02 -8.89
N VAL A 70 0.46 1.06 -8.75
CA VAL A 70 0.95 1.88 -9.87
C VAL A 70 2.28 1.34 -10.38
N PHE A 71 3.19 1.01 -9.46
CA PHE A 71 4.46 0.34 -9.76
C PHE A 71 5.01 -0.37 -8.53
N VAL A 72 5.91 -1.32 -8.77
CA VAL A 72 6.72 -1.99 -7.74
C VAL A 72 8.19 -1.95 -8.15
N LYS A 73 9.05 -1.58 -7.21
CA LYS A 73 10.51 -1.66 -7.29
C LYS A 73 11.03 -2.43 -6.08
N ASN A 74 12.32 -2.74 -6.08
CA ASN A 74 12.95 -3.46 -4.98
C ASN A 74 13.07 -2.61 -3.69
N ASP A 75 13.02 -1.28 -3.81
CA ASP A 75 13.14 -0.32 -2.70
C ASP A 75 11.81 0.32 -2.26
N ARG A 76 10.77 0.24 -3.09
CA ARG A 76 9.48 0.90 -2.84
C ARG A 76 8.37 0.40 -3.76
N PHE A 77 7.13 0.68 -3.40
CA PHE A 77 5.99 0.61 -4.33
C PHE A 77 5.13 1.87 -4.25
N ARG A 78 4.29 2.10 -5.25
CA ARG A 78 3.28 3.15 -5.23
C ARG A 78 1.90 2.59 -5.45
N VAL A 79 0.96 3.09 -4.67
CA VAL A 79 -0.46 2.77 -4.75
C VAL A 79 -1.26 4.04 -5.01
N LYS A 80 -2.33 3.91 -5.78
CA LYS A 80 -3.35 4.93 -5.98
C LYS A 80 -4.67 4.46 -5.38
N THR A 81 -5.24 5.20 -4.45
CA THR A 81 -6.57 4.93 -3.89
C THR A 81 -7.66 5.74 -4.59
N GLY A 82 -8.87 5.18 -4.64
CA GLY A 82 -10.00 5.72 -5.40
C GLY A 82 -11.29 5.81 -4.60
N ASN A 83 -12.21 6.66 -5.06
CA ASN A 83 -13.58 6.72 -4.57
C ASN A 83 -14.55 5.92 -5.47
N ASP A 84 -15.83 5.96 -5.11
CA ASP A 84 -16.97 5.43 -5.85
C ASP A 84 -17.12 5.97 -7.28
N ASN A 85 -16.50 7.09 -7.65
CA ASN A 85 -16.48 7.58 -9.03
C ASN A 85 -15.27 7.08 -9.84
N GLY A 86 -14.36 6.33 -9.24
CA GLY A 86 -13.09 5.92 -9.84
C GLY A 86 -12.04 7.05 -9.85
N ASP A 87 -12.32 8.17 -9.20
CA ASP A 87 -11.40 9.29 -9.06
C ASP A 87 -10.42 9.09 -7.92
N ALA A 88 -9.25 9.72 -8.01
CA ALA A 88 -8.27 9.71 -6.93
C ALA A 88 -8.88 10.29 -5.64
N SER A 89 -8.78 9.54 -4.55
CA SER A 89 -9.27 9.95 -3.23
C SER A 89 -8.39 9.41 -2.12
N ASP A 90 -8.16 10.23 -1.10
CA ASP A 90 -7.45 9.81 0.10
C ASP A 90 -8.28 8.75 0.84
N ARG A 91 -7.70 7.55 0.98
CA ARG A 91 -8.30 6.38 1.63
C ARG A 91 -7.20 5.58 2.31
N GLY A 92 -7.54 4.95 3.42
CA GLY A 92 -6.63 4.02 4.06
C GLY A 92 -6.49 2.74 3.23
N PHE A 93 -5.37 2.06 3.35
CA PHE A 93 -5.14 0.77 2.70
C PHE A 93 -4.22 -0.11 3.54
N SER A 94 -4.36 -1.43 3.41
CA SER A 94 -3.40 -2.40 3.92
C SER A 94 -2.60 -3.00 2.77
N PHE A 95 -1.43 -3.53 3.10
CA PHE A 95 -0.58 -4.19 2.13
C PHE A 95 0.25 -5.32 2.75
N VAL A 96 0.68 -6.24 1.89
CA VAL A 96 1.72 -7.24 2.17
C VAL A 96 2.72 -7.25 1.01
N VAL A 97 3.99 -7.40 1.36
CA VAL A 97 5.12 -7.51 0.43
C VAL A 97 5.90 -8.77 0.79
N ALA A 98 6.25 -9.58 -0.21
CA ALA A 98 7.06 -10.76 -0.03
C ALA A 98 8.14 -10.86 -1.12
N GLY A 99 9.38 -11.13 -0.71
CA GLY A 99 10.51 -11.23 -1.63
C GLY A 99 11.81 -11.57 -0.91
N VAL A 100 12.91 -11.54 -1.68
CA VAL A 100 14.29 -11.75 -1.24
C VAL A 100 15.12 -10.53 -1.65
#